data_AF-A0A7X3EXQ9-F1
#
_entry.id   AF-A0A7X3EXQ9-F1
#
_cell.length_a   1.000
_cell.length_b   1.000
_cell.length_c   1.000
_cell.angle_alpha   90.00
_cell.angle_beta   90.00
_cell.angle_gamma   90.00
#
_symmetry.space_group_name_H-M   'P 1'
#
loop_
_entity.id
_entity.type
_entity.pdbx_description
1 polymer ?
#
loop_
_entity_poly.entity_id
_entity_poly.type
_entity_poly.pdbx_seq_one_letter_code
_entity_poly.pdbx_strand_id
1 'polypeptide(L)'
;MQRFGSALNLNVHFHMLFLDGVYVEQSHGSARFRWVKAPTSPELTQLTHTIAHRVGRYLERQGLLERDVENSYLASDAVDDDPMTPLLGHSITYRIAVGSQAGRKVFTLQTLPTSGDPFGDGIGKVAGSSLHAGVAARADERKKLERLCRYISRPAVSEKRLSLTRGGNVRYQLKTPYRDGTTHVIFEPLDFIARLAALVPKPRVNLT
;
A
#
# COMPACT_ATOMS: atom_id res chain seq x y z
N MET A 1 4.70 -4.93 7.34
CA MET A 1 4.63 -3.87 6.30
C MET A 1 4.62 -4.52 4.93
N GLN A 2 3.84 -3.98 3.98
CA GLN A 2 3.93 -4.31 2.55
C GLN A 2 4.40 -3.07 1.78
N ARG A 3 5.14 -3.27 0.68
CA ARG A 3 5.74 -2.20 -0.14
C ARG A 3 5.27 -2.21 -1.59
N PHE A 4 4.22 -2.95 -1.93
CA PHE A 4 3.82 -3.19 -3.32
C PHE A 4 2.33 -3.01 -3.54
N GLY A 5 1.98 -2.40 -4.67
CA GLY A 5 0.62 -2.33 -5.20
C GLY A 5 0.31 -3.48 -6.17
N SER A 6 -0.95 -3.52 -6.65
CA SER A 6 -1.40 -4.55 -7.60
C SER A 6 -0.62 -4.51 -8.92
N ALA A 7 -0.18 -3.32 -9.34
CA ALA A 7 0.60 -3.06 -10.55
C ALA A 7 2.12 -3.14 -10.34
N LEU A 8 2.61 -3.75 -9.25
CA LEU A 8 4.04 -3.80 -8.89
C LEU A 8 4.68 -2.41 -8.73
N ASN A 9 3.89 -1.41 -8.38
CA ASN A 9 4.37 -0.11 -7.96
C ASN A 9 4.74 -0.09 -6.48
N LEU A 10 5.71 0.74 -6.11
CA LEU A 10 6.06 1.00 -4.73
C LEU A 10 4.85 1.62 -4.03
N ASN A 11 4.31 0.91 -3.04
CA ASN A 11 3.18 1.34 -2.24
C ASN A 11 3.39 0.82 -0.81
N VAL A 12 3.81 1.72 0.08
CA VAL A 12 4.10 1.39 1.48
C VAL A 12 2.81 1.45 2.29
N HIS A 13 2.43 0.33 2.89
CA HIS A 13 1.27 0.27 3.77
C HIS A 13 1.43 -0.82 4.84
N PHE A 14 0.71 -0.65 5.94
CA PHE A 14 0.75 -1.55 7.08
C PHE A 14 -0.52 -2.40 7.09
N HIS A 15 -0.33 -3.68 7.39
CA HIS A 15 -1.41 -4.57 7.80
C HIS A 15 -1.12 -5.02 9.22
N MET A 16 -2.13 -4.97 10.08
CA MET A 16 -2.02 -5.32 11.47
C MET A 16 -3.26 -6.13 11.85
N LEU A 17 -3.07 -7.15 12.69
CA LEU A 17 -4.16 -7.90 13.31
C LEU A 17 -4.19 -7.54 14.79
N PHE A 18 -5.37 -7.16 15.26
CA PHE A 18 -5.62 -6.82 16.66
C PHE A 18 -6.78 -7.66 17.17
N LEU A 19 -6.91 -7.72 18.49
CA LEU A 19 -8.11 -8.23 19.13
C LEU A 19 -9.18 -7.14 19.11
N ASP A 20 -10.42 -7.50 18.81
CA ASP A 20 -11.58 -6.59 18.83
C ASP A 20 -12.11 -6.36 20.26
N GLY A 21 -11.19 -6.30 21.23
CA GLY A 21 -11.49 -6.21 22.64
C GLY A 21 -10.24 -6.22 23.51
N VAL A 22 -10.46 -6.12 24.81
CA VAL A 22 -9.40 -6.05 25.82
C VAL A 22 -9.63 -7.09 26.89
N TYR A 23 -8.55 -7.56 27.52
CA TYR A 23 -8.65 -8.36 28.74
C TYR A 23 -8.72 -7.43 29.94
N VAL A 24 -9.71 -7.64 30.79
CA VAL A 24 -9.89 -6.91 32.06
C VAL A 24 -9.67 -7.87 33.20
N GLU A 25 -8.74 -7.52 34.09
CA GLU A 25 -8.49 -8.26 35.31
C GLU A 25 -9.68 -8.16 36.27
N GLN A 26 -10.04 -9.29 36.88
CA GLN A 26 -11.12 -9.38 37.86
C GLN A 26 -10.54 -9.49 39.28
N SER A 27 -11.34 -9.18 40.30
CA SER A 27 -10.91 -9.15 41.71
C SER A 27 -10.27 -10.44 42.24
N HIS A 28 -10.63 -11.61 41.67
CA HIS A 28 -10.04 -12.91 41.99
C HIS A 28 -8.78 -13.28 41.17
N GLY A 29 -8.19 -12.34 40.42
CA GLY A 29 -6.94 -12.53 39.65
C GLY A 29 -7.09 -13.16 38.26
N SER A 30 -8.28 -13.58 37.84
CA SER A 30 -8.51 -14.06 36.46
C SER A 30 -8.82 -12.89 35.49
N ALA A 31 -8.55 -13.09 34.19
CA ALA A 31 -8.79 -12.09 33.14
C ALA A 31 -10.02 -12.44 32.31
N ARG A 32 -10.90 -11.46 32.07
CA ARG A 32 -12.09 -11.59 31.23
C ARG A 32 -11.96 -10.74 29.97
N PHE A 33 -12.17 -11.35 28.81
CA PHE A 33 -12.23 -10.62 27.55
C PHE A 33 -13.50 -9.76 27.47
N ARG A 34 -13.34 -8.48 27.14
CA ARG A 34 -14.41 -7.53 26.88
C ARG A 34 -14.30 -7.01 25.46
N TRP A 35 -15.35 -7.26 24.68
CA TRP A 35 -15.50 -6.73 23.34
C TRP A 35 -15.61 -5.21 23.37
N VAL A 36 -14.97 -4.55 22.40
CA VAL A 36 -15.14 -3.12 22.15
C VAL A 36 -16.02 -2.96 20.91
N LYS A 37 -16.76 -1.86 20.82
CA LYS A 37 -17.58 -1.57 19.64
C LYS A 37 -16.69 -1.44 18.41
N ALA A 38 -17.17 -1.93 17.28
CA ALA A 38 -16.53 -1.69 15.99
C ALA A 38 -16.41 -0.17 15.74
N PRO A 39 -15.28 0.30 15.18
CA PRO A 39 -15.08 1.71 14.92
C PRO A 39 -16.05 2.19 13.84
N THR A 40 -16.58 3.40 14.05
CA THR A 40 -17.44 4.09 13.09
C THR A 40 -16.62 4.80 12.01
N SER A 41 -17.23 5.09 10.86
CA SER A 41 -16.56 5.84 9.77
C SER A 41 -16.00 7.21 10.22
N PRO A 42 -16.70 8.00 11.07
CA PRO A 42 -16.12 9.23 11.65
C PRO A 42 -14.90 8.98 12.53
N GLU A 43 -14.92 7.98 13.41
CA GLU A 43 -13.77 7.62 14.27
C GLU A 43 -12.56 7.19 13.43
N LEU A 44 -12.78 6.39 12.38
CA LEU A 44 -11.72 6.00 11.45
C LEU A 44 -11.14 7.21 10.70
N THR A 45 -11.99 8.16 10.31
CA THR A 45 -11.56 9.39 9.64
C THR A 45 -10.71 10.26 10.59
N GLN A 46 -11.15 10.44 11.83
CA GLN A 46 -10.41 11.19 12.85
C GLN A 46 -9.06 10.54 13.18
N LEU A 47 -9.03 9.21 13.30
CA LEU A 47 -7.78 8.47 13.51
C LEU A 47 -6.84 8.61 12.31
N THR A 48 -7.37 8.49 11.09
CA THR A 48 -6.60 8.70 9.85
C THR A 48 -5.98 10.10 9.80
N HIS A 49 -6.76 11.14 10.15
CA HIS A 49 -6.26 12.51 10.26
C HIS A 49 -5.11 12.61 11.28
N THR A 50 -5.28 11.99 12.46
CA THR A 50 -4.27 12.01 13.52
C THR A 50 -2.97 11.34 13.07
N ILE A 51 -3.06 10.19 12.39
CA ILE A 51 -1.90 9.47 11.85
C ILE A 51 -1.21 10.32 10.78
N ALA A 52 -1.95 10.81 9.79
CA ALA A 52 -1.42 11.63 8.70
C ALA A 52 -0.69 12.88 9.23
N HIS A 53 -1.30 13.59 10.19
CA HIS A 53 -0.71 14.76 10.81
C HIS A 53 0.57 14.43 11.62
N ARG A 54 0.59 13.31 12.35
CA ARG A 54 1.79 12.85 13.08
C ARG A 54 2.93 12.47 12.12
N VAL A 55 2.62 11.78 11.03
CA VAL A 55 3.60 11.43 9.99
C VAL A 55 4.15 12.71 9.34
N GLY A 56 3.30 13.65 8.95
CA GLY A 56 3.73 14.95 8.41
C GLY A 56 4.67 15.70 9.35
N ARG A 57 4.28 15.86 10.64
CA ARG A 57 5.15 16.47 11.65
C ARG A 57 6.47 15.74 11.85
N TYR A 58 6.47 14.41 11.78
CA TYR A 58 7.71 13.65 11.87
C TYR A 58 8.62 13.96 10.68
N LEU A 59 8.09 13.95 9.45
CA LEU A 59 8.86 14.27 8.24
C LEU A 59 9.41 15.70 8.26
N GLU A 60 8.64 16.68 8.74
CA GLU A 60 9.09 18.07 8.96
C GLU A 60 10.28 18.12 9.92
N ARG A 61 10.18 17.43 11.06
CA ARG A 61 11.29 17.37 12.04
C ARG A 61 12.53 16.67 11.51
N GLN A 62 12.38 15.81 10.50
CA GLN A 62 13.50 15.18 9.80
C GLN A 62 14.03 16.04 8.65
N GLY A 63 13.47 17.22 8.38
CA GLY A 63 13.85 18.06 7.25
C GLY A 63 13.46 17.48 5.89
N LEU A 64 12.54 16.51 5.84
CA LEU A 64 12.11 15.85 4.61
C LEU A 64 10.87 16.50 3.98
N LEU A 65 10.18 17.36 4.74
CA LEU A 65 8.96 18.04 4.32
C LEU A 65 9.00 19.50 4.78
N GLU A 66 8.76 20.43 3.85
CA GLU A 66 8.58 21.85 4.15
C GLU A 66 7.09 22.21 4.09
N ARG A 67 6.63 23.00 5.05
CA ARG A 67 5.28 23.57 5.02
C ARG A 67 5.31 24.87 4.23
N ASP A 68 4.66 24.89 3.07
CA ASP A 68 4.16 26.13 2.50
C ASP A 68 2.68 26.31 2.87
N VAL A 69 2.22 27.56 2.95
CA VAL A 69 0.91 27.98 3.47
C VAL A 69 -0.25 27.38 2.66
N GLU A 70 0.01 26.93 1.43
CA GLU A 70 -0.98 26.27 0.57
C GLU A 70 -0.65 24.81 0.19
N ASN A 71 0.59 24.34 0.29
CA ASN A 71 1.00 22.97 -0.05
C ASN A 71 2.25 22.52 0.73
N SER A 72 2.32 21.26 1.15
CA SER A 72 3.56 20.69 1.71
C SER A 72 4.44 20.14 0.59
N TYR A 73 5.63 20.71 0.38
CA TYR A 73 6.60 20.24 -0.62
C TYR A 73 7.68 19.38 0.05
N LEU A 74 8.27 18.44 -0.71
CA LEU A 74 9.47 17.72 -0.26
C LEU A 74 10.66 18.68 -0.28
N ALA A 75 11.45 18.71 0.78
CA ALA A 75 12.65 19.54 0.84
C ALA A 75 13.65 19.10 -0.26
N SER A 76 14.12 20.05 -1.07
CA SER A 76 14.97 19.76 -2.23
C SER A 76 16.34 19.17 -1.84
N ASP A 77 16.81 19.44 -0.63
CA ASP A 77 18.10 19.00 -0.11
C ASP A 77 18.05 17.61 0.57
N ALA A 78 16.86 17.01 0.67
CA ALA A 78 16.66 15.68 1.27
C ALA A 78 16.91 14.51 0.29
N VAL A 79 17.24 14.81 -0.97
CA VAL A 79 17.40 13.81 -2.02
C VAL A 79 18.86 13.38 -2.05
N ASP A 80 19.18 12.32 -1.30
CA ASP A 80 20.43 11.58 -1.41
C ASP A 80 20.68 11.23 -2.90
N ASP A 81 21.93 11.37 -3.38
CA ASP A 81 22.35 11.05 -4.77
C ASP A 81 22.44 9.53 -5.00
N ASP A 82 21.47 8.82 -4.42
CA ASP A 82 21.31 7.38 -4.50
C ASP A 82 20.73 7.02 -5.88
N PRO A 83 21.41 6.15 -6.66
CA PRO A 83 20.91 5.66 -7.94
C PRO A 83 19.52 5.00 -7.87
N MET A 84 19.08 4.56 -6.69
CA MET A 84 17.73 4.02 -6.49
C MET A 84 16.64 5.09 -6.42
N THR A 85 16.97 6.34 -6.07
CA THR A 85 16.00 7.42 -5.88
C THR A 85 15.12 7.66 -7.13
N PRO A 86 15.68 7.74 -8.35
CA PRO A 86 14.87 7.79 -9.56
C PRO A 86 13.94 6.58 -9.71
N LEU A 87 14.41 5.36 -9.45
CA LEU A 87 13.57 4.15 -9.57
C LEU A 87 12.40 4.19 -8.59
N LEU A 88 12.65 4.60 -7.34
CA LEU A 88 11.61 4.75 -6.32
C LEU A 88 10.58 5.81 -6.74
N GLY A 89 11.01 6.97 -7.22
CA GLY A 89 10.14 8.05 -7.69
C GLY A 89 9.25 7.65 -8.87
N HIS A 90 9.82 7.00 -9.89
CA HIS A 90 9.07 6.46 -11.02
C HIS A 90 8.12 5.34 -10.58
N SER A 91 8.53 4.53 -9.60
CA SER A 91 7.70 3.47 -9.08
C SER A 91 6.45 4.02 -8.39
N ILE A 92 6.61 5.02 -7.51
CA ILE A 92 5.52 5.71 -6.78
C ILE A 92 4.56 6.42 -7.74
N THR A 93 5.10 7.08 -8.77
CA THR A 93 4.31 7.89 -9.72
C THR A 93 3.77 7.12 -10.93
N TYR A 94 3.89 5.79 -10.93
CA TYR A 94 3.44 4.92 -12.03
C TYR A 94 4.06 5.29 -13.40
N ARG A 95 5.35 5.62 -13.40
CA ARG A 95 6.12 5.93 -14.61
C ARG A 95 7.19 4.87 -14.91
N ILE A 96 7.58 4.79 -16.18
CA ILE A 96 8.67 3.93 -16.66
C ILE A 96 9.99 4.53 -16.16
N ALA A 97 10.82 3.72 -15.52
CA ALA A 97 12.02 4.20 -14.85
C ALA A 97 13.25 4.24 -15.77
N VAL A 98 13.30 3.33 -16.75
CA VAL A 98 14.50 3.08 -17.59
C VAL A 98 14.12 2.79 -19.03
N GLY A 99 15.08 2.94 -19.95
CA GLY A 99 14.89 2.66 -21.37
C GLY A 99 14.37 3.86 -22.17
N SER A 100 14.04 3.62 -23.44
CA SER A 100 13.66 4.69 -24.39
C SER A 100 12.37 5.43 -24.02
N GLN A 101 11.55 4.82 -23.16
CA GLN A 101 10.26 5.33 -22.71
C GLN A 101 10.30 5.92 -21.30
N ALA A 102 11.48 6.13 -20.72
CA ALA A 102 11.64 6.64 -19.36
C ALA A 102 10.82 7.94 -19.12
N GLY A 103 10.20 8.04 -17.94
CA GLY A 103 9.33 9.15 -17.54
C GLY A 103 7.88 9.06 -18.05
N ARG A 104 7.58 8.23 -19.06
CA ARG A 104 6.21 8.02 -19.55
C ARG A 104 5.38 7.20 -18.55
N LYS A 105 4.06 7.34 -18.57
CA LYS A 105 3.18 6.47 -17.79
C LYS A 105 3.30 5.03 -18.28
N VAL A 106 3.24 4.08 -17.35
CA VAL A 106 3.28 2.65 -17.68
C VAL A 106 2.06 2.28 -18.54
N PHE A 107 2.28 1.44 -19.55
CA PHE A 107 1.20 0.98 -20.44
C PHE A 107 0.23 0.05 -19.71
N THR A 108 -1.05 0.40 -19.74
CA THR A 108 -2.15 -0.35 -19.13
C THR A 108 -3.05 -0.95 -20.21
N LEU A 109 -3.43 -2.22 -20.04
CA LEU A 109 -4.37 -2.89 -20.92
C LEU A 109 -5.76 -2.89 -20.26
N GLN A 110 -6.68 -2.14 -20.85
CA GLN A 110 -8.10 -2.15 -20.50
C GLN A 110 -8.80 -3.30 -21.23
N THR A 111 -9.37 -4.24 -20.48
CA THR A 111 -10.12 -5.37 -21.07
C THR A 111 -11.51 -5.53 -20.48
N LEU A 112 -11.93 -4.64 -19.58
CA LEU A 112 -13.26 -4.61 -18.98
C LEU A 112 -13.87 -3.21 -19.13
N PRO A 113 -15.20 -3.09 -19.10
CA PRO A 113 -15.87 -1.79 -19.03
C PRO A 113 -15.64 -1.12 -17.67
N THR A 114 -15.69 0.21 -17.64
CA THR A 114 -15.47 1.01 -16.43
C THR A 114 -16.57 0.74 -15.39
N SER A 115 -16.20 0.43 -14.14
CA SER A 115 -17.15 0.18 -13.04
C SER A 115 -17.24 1.37 -12.08
N GLY A 116 -18.47 1.82 -11.76
CA GLY A 116 -18.74 3.06 -11.02
C GLY A 116 -18.81 2.98 -9.49
N ASP A 117 -18.77 1.80 -8.87
CA ASP A 117 -19.17 1.71 -7.45
C ASP A 117 -18.05 2.09 -6.44
N PRO A 118 -18.35 2.97 -5.46
CA PRO A 118 -17.50 3.19 -4.30
C PRO A 118 -17.48 1.95 -3.39
N PHE A 119 -16.30 1.62 -2.85
CA PHE A 119 -16.24 0.66 -1.74
C PHE A 119 -16.98 1.22 -0.52
N GLY A 120 -17.78 0.36 0.13
CA GLY A 120 -18.66 0.69 1.25
C GLY A 120 -17.99 1.02 2.58
N ASP A 121 -18.83 1.18 3.60
CA ASP A 121 -18.53 1.62 4.97
C ASP A 121 -17.30 0.96 5.62
N GLY A 122 -16.60 1.71 6.48
CA GLY A 122 -15.43 1.23 7.23
C GLY A 122 -14.06 1.69 6.72
N ILE A 123 -14.01 2.82 6.01
CA ILE A 123 -12.78 3.44 5.50
C ILE A 123 -12.68 4.89 5.98
N GLY A 124 -11.59 5.24 6.65
CA GLY A 124 -11.19 6.64 6.86
C GLY A 124 -10.27 7.10 5.74
N LYS A 125 -10.52 8.28 5.15
CA LYS A 125 -9.65 8.87 4.11
C LYS A 125 -9.37 10.32 4.41
N VAL A 126 -8.09 10.70 4.47
CA VAL A 126 -7.65 12.08 4.74
C VAL A 126 -6.34 12.35 4.02
N ALA A 127 -6.26 13.41 3.22
CA ALA A 127 -5.04 13.90 2.58
C ALA A 127 -4.17 12.80 1.91
N GLY A 128 -4.80 11.93 1.11
CA GLY A 128 -4.11 10.81 0.43
C GLY A 128 -3.80 9.59 1.31
N SER A 129 -4.04 9.65 2.62
CA SER A 129 -3.96 8.51 3.53
C SER A 129 -5.30 7.78 3.62
N SER A 130 -5.26 6.46 3.78
CA SER A 130 -6.45 5.64 4.00
C SER A 130 -6.24 4.61 5.10
N LEU A 131 -7.26 4.41 5.93
CA LEU A 131 -7.31 3.40 6.98
C LEU A 131 -8.54 2.52 6.78
N HIS A 132 -8.34 1.21 6.68
CA HIS A 132 -9.39 0.23 6.54
C HIS A 132 -9.48 -0.62 7.80
N ALA A 133 -10.67 -0.70 8.41
CA ALA A 133 -10.89 -1.49 9.62
C ALA A 133 -12.18 -2.35 9.57
N GLY A 134 -12.81 -2.48 8.40
CA GLY A 134 -14.07 -3.21 8.23
C GLY A 134 -13.96 -4.75 8.18
N VAL A 135 -12.78 -5.33 8.48
CA VAL A 135 -12.55 -6.78 8.35
C VAL A 135 -12.21 -7.39 9.71
N ALA A 136 -13.12 -8.19 10.25
CA ALA A 136 -12.96 -8.92 11.51
C ALA A 136 -13.14 -10.44 11.29
N ALA A 137 -12.56 -11.26 12.17
CA ALA A 137 -12.77 -12.70 12.21
C ALA A 137 -13.12 -13.15 13.63
N ARG A 138 -14.21 -13.91 13.79
CA ARG A 138 -14.59 -14.45 15.10
C ARG A 138 -13.63 -15.56 15.54
N ALA A 139 -13.64 -15.88 16.84
CA ALA A 139 -12.77 -16.89 17.44
C ALA A 139 -12.93 -18.29 16.81
N ASP A 140 -14.14 -18.63 16.35
CA ASP A 140 -14.48 -19.88 15.67
C ASP A 140 -14.14 -19.88 14.16
N GLU A 141 -13.95 -18.71 13.54
CA GLU A 141 -13.70 -18.55 12.11
C GLU A 141 -12.22 -18.76 11.73
N ARG A 142 -11.61 -19.88 12.18
CA ARG A 142 -10.18 -20.18 11.96
C ARG A 142 -9.74 -20.12 10.50
N LYS A 143 -10.57 -20.59 9.57
CA LYS A 143 -10.29 -20.52 8.11
C LYS A 143 -10.24 -19.08 7.59
N LYS A 144 -11.05 -18.19 8.14
CA LYS A 144 -11.07 -16.76 7.78
C LYS A 144 -9.82 -16.07 8.32
N LEU A 145 -9.46 -16.32 9.58
CA LEU A 145 -8.23 -15.83 10.18
C LEU A 145 -7.01 -16.28 9.37
N GLU A 146 -6.94 -17.56 9.00
CA GLU A 146 -5.87 -18.09 8.15
C GLU A 146 -5.80 -17.36 6.79
N ARG A 147 -6.94 -17.11 6.14
CA ARG A 147 -7.00 -16.34 4.89
C ARG A 147 -6.46 -14.91 5.06
N LEU A 148 -6.74 -14.26 6.20
CA LEU A 148 -6.21 -12.93 6.53
C LEU A 148 -4.69 -12.98 6.74
N CYS A 149 -4.20 -13.94 7.53
CA CYS A 149 -2.76 -14.11 7.74
C CYS A 149 -2.02 -14.33 6.41
N ARG A 150 -2.51 -15.23 5.55
CA ARG A 150 -1.93 -15.46 4.21
C ARG A 150 -1.98 -14.22 3.33
N TYR A 151 -3.03 -13.41 3.44
CA TYR A 151 -3.16 -12.15 2.70
C TYR A 151 -2.12 -11.11 3.14
N ILE A 152 -1.88 -11.02 4.45
CA ILE A 152 -0.91 -10.11 5.06
C ILE A 152 0.53 -10.53 4.73
N SER A 153 0.80 -11.83 4.73
CA SER A 153 2.12 -12.40 4.47
C SER A 153 2.40 -12.69 2.99
N ARG A 154 1.51 -12.28 2.07
CA ARG A 154 1.66 -12.60 0.64
C ARG A 154 2.93 -11.97 0.03
N PRO A 155 3.58 -12.65 -0.93
CA PRO A 155 4.70 -12.06 -1.67
C PRO A 155 4.23 -10.92 -2.58
N ALA A 156 5.19 -10.07 -2.97
CA ALA A 156 4.94 -8.95 -3.89
C ALA A 156 4.50 -9.39 -5.29
N VAL A 157 5.11 -10.48 -5.76
CA VAL A 157 4.92 -11.02 -7.11
C VAL A 157 4.16 -12.34 -7.04
N SER A 158 3.28 -12.56 -8.02
CA SER A 158 2.67 -13.86 -8.25
C SER A 158 3.00 -14.33 -9.65
N GLU A 159 3.74 -15.42 -9.76
CA GLU A 159 4.12 -16.03 -11.05
C GLU A 159 2.91 -16.41 -11.90
N LYS A 160 1.80 -16.80 -11.25
CA LYS A 160 0.53 -17.11 -11.95
C LYS A 160 -0.06 -15.91 -12.70
N ARG A 161 0.33 -14.70 -12.33
CA ARG A 161 -0.11 -13.44 -12.97
C ARG A 161 0.92 -12.90 -13.95
N LEU A 162 2.06 -13.58 -14.12
CA LEU A 162 3.18 -13.15 -14.94
C LEU A 162 3.19 -13.95 -16.25
N SER A 163 3.39 -13.28 -17.38
CA SER A 163 3.56 -13.93 -18.68
C SER A 163 4.38 -13.04 -19.63
N LEU A 164 4.99 -13.63 -20.65
CA LEU A 164 5.62 -12.89 -21.74
C LEU A 164 4.62 -12.67 -22.89
N THR A 165 4.67 -11.50 -23.50
CA THR A 165 3.97 -11.22 -24.76
C THR A 165 4.80 -11.75 -25.95
N ARG A 166 4.20 -11.84 -27.13
CA ARG A 166 4.91 -12.23 -28.36
C ARG A 166 6.09 -11.31 -28.68
N GLY A 167 6.01 -10.04 -28.29
CA GLY A 167 7.08 -9.05 -28.49
C GLY A 167 8.15 -9.05 -27.41
N GLY A 168 8.19 -10.03 -26.51
CA GLY A 168 9.18 -10.12 -25.43
C GLY A 168 8.90 -9.21 -24.22
N ASN A 169 7.84 -8.40 -24.25
CA ASN A 169 7.44 -7.59 -23.09
C ASN A 169 6.83 -8.46 -21.99
N VAL A 170 7.00 -8.02 -20.75
CA VAL A 170 6.45 -8.64 -19.55
C VAL A 170 5.02 -8.15 -19.33
N ARG A 171 4.05 -9.07 -19.33
CA ARG A 171 2.66 -8.81 -19.02
C ARG A 171 2.35 -9.29 -17.60
N TYR A 172 1.87 -8.38 -16.77
CA TYR A 172 1.43 -8.69 -15.41
C TYR A 172 -0.06 -8.41 -15.20
N GLN A 173 -0.78 -9.42 -14.73
CA GLN A 173 -2.21 -9.32 -14.46
C GLN A 173 -2.47 -8.68 -13.08
N LEU A 174 -3.38 -7.70 -13.04
CA LEU A 174 -3.86 -7.10 -11.81
C LEU A 174 -4.69 -8.10 -11.02
N LYS A 175 -4.55 -8.09 -9.69
CA LYS A 175 -5.33 -8.98 -8.81
C LYS A 175 -6.82 -8.66 -8.89
N THR A 176 -7.12 -7.36 -8.91
CA THR A 176 -8.44 -6.81 -9.10
C THR A 176 -8.32 -5.80 -10.22
N PRO A 177 -9.17 -5.86 -11.26
CA PRO A 177 -9.23 -4.84 -12.28
C PRO A 177 -9.36 -3.44 -11.68
N TYR A 178 -8.74 -2.46 -12.31
CA TYR A 178 -8.98 -1.06 -11.95
C TYR A 178 -10.36 -0.62 -12.43
N ARG A 179 -10.81 0.52 -11.88
CA ARG A 179 -12.13 1.07 -12.19
C ARG A 179 -12.29 1.42 -13.65
N ASP A 180 -11.21 1.85 -14.30
CA ASP A 180 -11.16 2.10 -15.73
C ASP A 180 -11.15 0.81 -16.56
N GLY A 181 -11.32 -0.36 -15.95
CA GLY A 181 -11.30 -1.65 -16.63
C GLY A 181 -9.91 -2.17 -16.99
N THR A 182 -8.83 -1.50 -16.56
CA THR A 182 -7.48 -2.01 -16.68
C THR A 182 -7.38 -3.36 -15.95
N THR A 183 -6.87 -4.37 -16.64
CA THR A 183 -6.66 -5.72 -16.09
C THR A 183 -5.20 -6.15 -16.12
N HIS A 184 -4.39 -5.56 -17.00
CA HIS A 184 -2.97 -5.87 -17.09
C HIS A 184 -2.12 -4.62 -17.19
N VAL A 185 -0.86 -4.78 -16.81
CA VAL A 185 0.20 -3.81 -16.99
C VAL A 185 1.29 -4.45 -17.82
N ILE A 186 1.83 -3.72 -18.80
CA ILE A 186 2.87 -4.22 -19.70
C ILE A 186 4.15 -3.44 -19.44
N PHE A 187 5.25 -4.17 -19.32
CA PHE A 187 6.58 -3.64 -19.07
C PHE A 187 7.56 -4.11 -20.13
N GLU A 188 8.51 -3.25 -20.51
CA GLU A 188 9.76 -3.73 -21.09
C GLU A 188 10.53 -4.55 -20.04
N PRO A 189 11.33 -5.57 -20.41
CA PRO A 189 12.01 -6.43 -19.46
C PRO A 189 12.88 -5.68 -18.44
N LEU A 190 13.59 -4.64 -18.88
CA LEU A 190 14.44 -3.86 -18.00
C LEU A 190 13.64 -2.98 -17.03
N ASP A 191 12.53 -2.39 -17.49
CA ASP A 191 11.62 -1.63 -16.62
C ASP A 191 10.93 -2.54 -15.59
N PHE A 192 10.62 -3.79 -15.95
CA PHE A 192 10.13 -4.78 -15.01
C PHE A 192 11.16 -5.08 -13.90
N ILE A 193 12.44 -5.24 -14.24
CA ILE A 193 13.50 -5.43 -13.24
C ILE A 193 13.63 -4.18 -12.35
N ALA A 194 13.58 -2.98 -12.93
CA ALA A 194 13.60 -1.72 -12.18
C ALA A 194 12.42 -1.61 -11.20
N ARG A 195 11.22 -2.05 -11.62
CA ARG A 195 10.04 -2.15 -10.75
C ARG A 195 10.30 -3.07 -9.57
N LEU A 196 10.85 -4.26 -9.81
CA LEU A 196 11.16 -5.21 -8.73
C LEU A 196 12.22 -4.66 -7.78
N ALA A 197 13.27 -4.03 -8.31
CA ALA A 197 14.33 -3.42 -7.50
C ALA A 197 13.77 -2.34 -6.55
N ALA A 198 12.84 -1.51 -7.02
CA ALA A 198 12.20 -0.49 -6.20
C ALA A 198 11.36 -1.06 -5.02
N LEU A 199 10.91 -2.31 -5.11
CA LEU A 199 10.16 -2.98 -4.03
C LEU A 199 11.07 -3.52 -2.92
N VAL A 200 12.35 -3.74 -3.23
CA VAL A 200 13.34 -4.26 -2.27
C VAL A 200 13.78 -3.11 -1.36
N PRO A 201 13.70 -3.28 -0.03
CA PRO A 201 14.22 -2.26 0.89
C PRO A 201 15.73 -2.12 0.79
N LYS A 202 16.26 -0.93 1.14
CA LYS A 202 17.70 -0.76 1.30
C LYS A 202 18.24 -1.79 2.32
N PRO A 203 19.40 -2.40 2.05
CA PRO A 203 20.01 -3.33 2.99
C PRO A 203 20.27 -2.60 4.33
N ARG A 204 20.20 -3.34 5.44
CA ARG A 204 20.48 -2.84 6.80
C ARG A 204 19.51 -1.76 7.31
N VAL A 205 18.39 -1.54 6.62
CA VAL A 205 17.28 -0.72 7.14
C VAL A 205 16.26 -1.63 7.81
N ASN A 206 16.00 -1.39 9.09
CA ASN A 206 14.95 -2.11 9.81
C ASN A 206 13.59 -1.69 9.25
N LEU A 207 12.80 -2.67 8.83
CA LEU A 207 11.46 -2.48 8.29
C LEU A 207 10.35 -2.63 9.34
N THR A 208 10.74 -2.74 10.62
CA THR A 208 9.89 -2.99 11.79
C THR A 208 10.48 -2.29 12.99
#